data_AF-A0A0C3FDV4-F1
#
_entry.id   AF-A0A0C3FDV4-F1
#
_cell.length_a   1.000
_cell.length_b   1.000
_cell.length_c   1.000
_cell.angle_alpha   90.00
_cell.angle_beta   90.00
_cell.angle_gamma   90.00
#
_symmetry.space_group_name_H-M   'P 1'
#
loop_
_entity.id
_entity.type
_entity.pdbx_description
1 polymer ?
#
loop_
_entity_poly.entity_id
_entity_poly.type
_entity_poly.pdbx_seq_one_letter_code
_entity_poly.pdbx_strand_id
1 'polypeptide(L)'
;MILHPFRIQFTLLCVAALAWPTVLAQNLSDTLITVVESRLAQSAKRSWELGTQAQALLELNSPSYSVLSPQSLPPAPQIPLNMTDSMNTVLSIAHNVVANRTISNGNITGPQPLMNDTSAGDPASIGVAVLLASYTGQWSKDGLNYAGAAQDQLDYLLEVVPHTSDGAISHLVHEVQLWSDSVYMVPPYLAYYGVIFQNATILFQAYNQIRLYRSYLLDSSANNLWRHILLGAGAEDQGHWSTGNGWAAAGMLRVLATIRNSPFNSSMTSEQTDLINWINEIHTAMYTNLDSNFVFRNYADQELSSTNFYDAASTALMASTVYRLSLIAGVDTYIPQAENSRKVLSQAMPGSVTTGANLLWVPPASSSTSSRPGSIPGATTTTKAASASHSSSVAKPPLPSTTPSSSLSTVSLPSTALGGMSGSTITLTIANGTLVPPAATPQPSFCPISMNSTATTTTATISTAPASQAKRTLASIPPTNSTTTVPFGLTTCIMPPVVTTTTTITAPTPTATLPPDSPGTLVHFTSEGWLTPVVNPYNNGIEGTDSPESEAFVIMMEAAYRDWAAMNASRTTSKSKNAAIQHSSVAWVWGSICIGVVLHCILL
;
A
#
# COMPACT_ATOMS: atom_id res chain seq x y z
N MET A 1 -62.73 -62.12 2.56
CA MET A 1 -61.68 -62.03 3.60
C MET A 1 -60.73 -60.92 3.18
N ILE A 2 -60.46 -59.95 4.05
CA ILE A 2 -59.50 -58.84 3.89
C ILE A 2 -59.66 -58.00 2.60
N LEU A 3 -60.29 -56.84 2.76
CA LEU A 3 -60.14 -55.66 1.88
C LEU A 3 -59.64 -54.52 2.77
N HIS A 4 -58.42 -54.03 2.53
CA HIS A 4 -57.92 -52.79 3.13
C HIS A 4 -57.06 -52.02 2.10
N PRO A 5 -57.28 -50.69 1.95
CA PRO A 5 -56.57 -49.89 0.95
C PRO A 5 -55.30 -49.26 1.54
N PHE A 6 -54.23 -49.20 0.75
CA PHE A 6 -53.12 -48.27 0.99
C PHE A 6 -52.72 -47.58 -0.31
N ARG A 7 -53.35 -46.42 -0.56
CA ARG A 7 -52.73 -45.30 -1.27
C ARG A 7 -52.50 -44.20 -0.23
N ILE A 8 -51.29 -43.66 -0.15
CA ILE A 8 -50.94 -42.24 0.13
C ILE A 8 -49.43 -42.15 0.44
N GLN A 9 -48.80 -41.04 0.00
CA GLN A 9 -47.45 -40.55 0.37
C GLN A 9 -46.22 -41.41 0.04
N PHE A 10 -45.69 -41.23 -1.18
CA PHE A 10 -44.24 -41.26 -1.44
C PHE A 10 -43.87 -40.20 -2.49
N THR A 11 -44.02 -38.91 -2.15
CA THR A 11 -43.66 -37.79 -3.03
C THR A 11 -43.34 -36.51 -2.24
N LEU A 12 -42.44 -36.57 -1.24
CA LEU A 12 -42.02 -35.38 -0.49
C LEU A 12 -40.72 -35.57 0.32
N LEU A 13 -39.62 -35.98 -0.32
CA LEU A 13 -38.29 -35.95 0.30
C LEU A 13 -37.16 -35.95 -0.76
N CYS A 14 -36.83 -34.78 -1.35
CA CYS A 14 -35.56 -34.51 -2.06
C CYS A 14 -35.38 -33.08 -2.62
N VAL A 15 -35.95 -32.03 -2.00
CA VAL A 15 -35.73 -30.62 -2.42
C VAL A 15 -35.19 -29.73 -1.28
N ALA A 16 -34.90 -30.31 -0.10
CA ALA A 16 -34.39 -29.60 1.08
C ALA A 16 -32.85 -29.50 1.13
N ALA A 17 -32.18 -29.50 -0.03
CA ALA A 17 -30.74 -29.26 -0.15
C ALA A 17 -30.49 -28.34 -1.35
N LEU A 18 -29.68 -27.28 -1.14
CA LEU A 18 -29.46 -26.09 -1.99
C LEU A 18 -30.20 -24.80 -1.59
N ALA A 19 -30.44 -24.61 -0.29
CA ALA A 19 -30.57 -23.29 0.32
C ALA A 19 -29.59 -23.17 1.50
N TRP A 20 -28.28 -23.21 1.19
CA TRP A 20 -27.31 -22.67 2.15
C TRP A 20 -27.58 -21.18 2.25
N PRO A 21 -27.65 -20.58 3.46
CA PRO A 21 -27.68 -19.13 3.56
C PRO A 21 -26.42 -18.61 2.87
N THR A 22 -26.61 -17.83 1.81
CA THR A 22 -25.55 -16.98 1.28
C THR A 22 -25.25 -15.97 2.37
N VAL A 23 -24.28 -16.30 3.22
CA VAL A 23 -23.56 -15.30 4.01
C VAL A 23 -22.97 -14.37 2.97
N LEU A 24 -23.64 -13.23 2.74
CA LEU A 24 -23.10 -12.17 1.92
C LEU A 24 -21.75 -11.83 2.53
N ALA A 25 -20.69 -11.93 1.72
CA ALA A 25 -19.36 -11.62 2.18
C ALA A 25 -19.39 -10.18 2.70
N GLN A 26 -18.99 -10.01 3.96
CA GLN A 26 -18.92 -8.72 4.62
C GLN A 26 -17.69 -8.01 4.04
N ASN A 27 -17.90 -7.37 2.89
CA ASN A 27 -16.93 -6.54 2.18
C ASN A 27 -17.30 -5.09 2.45
N LEU A 28 -16.31 -4.21 2.45
CA LEU A 28 -16.59 -2.77 2.35
C LEU A 28 -17.22 -2.52 0.97
N SER A 29 -18.31 -1.75 0.90
CA SER A 29 -18.92 -1.42 -0.40
C SER A 29 -18.00 -0.54 -1.25
N ASP A 30 -18.19 -0.61 -2.56
CA ASP A 30 -17.58 0.29 -3.54
C ASP A 30 -17.73 1.78 -3.16
N THR A 31 -18.82 2.13 -2.46
CA THR A 31 -19.06 3.49 -1.94
C THR A 31 -18.06 3.86 -0.85
N LEU A 32 -17.84 2.99 0.15
CA LEU A 32 -16.87 3.25 1.21
C LEU A 32 -15.43 3.22 0.67
N ILE A 33 -15.11 2.27 -0.23
CA ILE A 33 -13.80 2.22 -0.90
C ILE A 33 -13.53 3.53 -1.67
N THR A 34 -14.52 4.06 -2.39
CA THR A 34 -14.40 5.36 -3.08
C THR A 34 -14.11 6.52 -2.10
N VAL A 35 -14.68 6.48 -0.89
CA VAL A 35 -14.40 7.48 0.16
C VAL A 35 -12.97 7.33 0.70
N VAL A 36 -12.54 6.10 1.00
CA VAL A 36 -11.18 5.75 1.45
C VAL A 36 -10.13 6.21 0.41
N GLU A 37 -10.33 5.92 -0.88
CA GLU A 37 -9.49 6.41 -1.98
C GLU A 37 -9.45 7.95 -2.04
N SER A 38 -10.60 8.60 -1.82
CA SER A 38 -10.69 10.06 -1.78
C SER A 38 -9.93 10.66 -0.58
N ARG A 39 -9.96 10.00 0.59
CA ARG A 39 -9.19 10.40 1.78
C ARG A 39 -7.70 10.25 1.55
N LEU A 40 -7.27 9.10 1.08
CA LEU A 40 -5.89 8.83 0.66
C LEU A 40 -5.37 9.91 -0.32
N ALA A 41 -6.14 10.23 -1.36
CA ALA A 41 -5.75 11.26 -2.33
C ALA A 41 -5.74 12.69 -1.76
N GLN A 42 -6.59 12.99 -0.79
CA GLN A 42 -6.61 14.28 -0.10
C GLN A 42 -5.40 14.45 0.84
N SER A 43 -5.03 13.42 1.60
CA SER A 43 -4.03 13.53 2.67
C SER A 43 -2.61 13.15 2.27
N ALA A 44 -2.38 12.24 1.30
CA ALA A 44 -1.01 11.86 0.89
C ALA A 44 -0.23 13.06 0.30
N LYS A 45 0.89 13.41 0.93
CA LYS A 45 1.80 14.52 0.58
C LYS A 45 3.28 14.17 0.74
N ARG A 46 3.63 13.21 1.60
CA ARG A 46 5.01 12.77 1.84
C ARG A 46 5.45 11.70 0.85
N SER A 47 6.76 11.48 0.83
CA SER A 47 7.44 10.58 -0.09
C SER A 47 6.88 9.14 -0.01
N TRP A 48 6.88 8.55 1.19
CA TRP A 48 6.33 7.22 1.45
C TRP A 48 4.81 7.12 1.27
N GLU A 49 4.06 8.15 1.68
CA GLU A 49 2.60 8.24 1.52
C GLU A 49 2.22 8.15 0.02
N LEU A 50 2.93 8.89 -0.85
CA LEU A 50 2.70 8.89 -2.30
C LEU A 50 3.10 7.58 -2.98
N GLY A 51 4.20 6.94 -2.56
CA GLY A 51 4.60 5.63 -3.07
C GLY A 51 3.63 4.51 -2.64
N THR A 52 3.13 4.58 -1.41
CA THR A 52 2.13 3.65 -0.88
C THR A 52 0.77 3.85 -1.54
N GLN A 53 0.35 5.11 -1.75
CA GLN A 53 -0.82 5.43 -2.55
C GLN A 53 -0.73 4.82 -3.96
N ALA A 54 0.39 5.00 -4.64
CA ALA A 54 0.60 4.45 -5.99
C ALA A 54 0.48 2.92 -6.01
N GLN A 55 1.06 2.22 -5.01
CA GLN A 55 0.94 0.77 -4.89
C GLN A 55 -0.52 0.32 -4.63
N ALA A 56 -1.23 0.98 -3.72
CA ALA A 56 -2.63 0.67 -3.39
C ALA A 56 -3.56 0.84 -4.60
N LEU A 57 -3.40 1.93 -5.36
CA LEU A 57 -4.15 2.18 -6.59
C LEU A 57 -3.83 1.18 -7.70
N LEU A 58 -2.58 0.72 -7.81
CA LEU A 58 -2.20 -0.36 -8.74
C LEU A 58 -2.88 -1.69 -8.36
N GLU A 59 -2.96 -2.03 -7.08
CA GLU A 59 -3.63 -3.27 -6.64
C GLU A 59 -5.16 -3.23 -6.80
N LEU A 60 -5.79 -2.09 -6.52
CA LEU A 60 -7.23 -1.95 -6.60
C LEU A 60 -7.70 -1.78 -8.05
N ASN A 61 -7.20 -0.76 -8.75
CA ASN A 61 -7.81 -0.22 -9.98
C ASN A 61 -7.06 -0.58 -11.26
N SER A 62 -5.78 -0.98 -11.15
CA SER A 62 -4.94 -1.35 -12.29
C SER A 62 -4.18 -2.68 -12.06
N PRO A 63 -4.85 -3.76 -11.60
CA PRO A 63 -4.17 -4.93 -11.04
C PRO A 63 -3.14 -5.56 -11.98
N SER A 64 -3.35 -5.55 -13.30
CA SER A 64 -2.37 -6.09 -14.27
C SER A 64 -1.06 -5.30 -14.39
N TYR A 65 -0.95 -4.15 -13.72
CA TYR A 65 0.27 -3.35 -13.57
C TYR A 65 0.86 -3.43 -12.15
N SER A 66 0.18 -4.07 -11.20
CA SER A 66 0.74 -4.39 -9.88
C SER A 66 1.63 -5.63 -9.96
N VAL A 67 2.80 -5.57 -9.32
CA VAL A 67 3.74 -6.70 -9.23
C VAL A 67 3.14 -7.91 -8.48
N LEU A 68 2.10 -7.70 -7.67
CA LEU A 68 1.41 -8.73 -6.87
C LEU A 68 0.31 -9.48 -7.66
N SER A 69 0.12 -9.15 -8.94
CA SER A 69 -0.74 -9.89 -9.86
C SER A 69 0.01 -11.08 -10.49
N PRO A 70 -0.66 -12.09 -11.08
CA PRO A 70 0.00 -13.20 -11.78
C PRO A 70 0.53 -12.84 -13.19
N GLN A 71 0.54 -11.56 -13.56
CA GLN A 71 1.00 -11.08 -14.86
C GLN A 71 2.53 -11.07 -14.93
N SER A 72 3.09 -11.49 -16.06
CA SER A 72 4.53 -11.41 -16.32
C SER A 72 5.04 -9.97 -16.30
N LEU A 73 6.26 -9.79 -15.79
CA LEU A 73 6.97 -8.52 -15.74
C LEU A 73 8.15 -8.50 -16.73
N PRO A 74 8.47 -7.35 -17.36
CA PRO A 74 7.73 -6.09 -17.28
C PRO A 74 6.33 -6.20 -17.94
N PRO A 75 5.36 -5.35 -17.54
CA PRO A 75 3.96 -5.46 -17.97
C PRO A 75 3.78 -5.10 -19.45
N ALA A 76 2.56 -5.07 -19.95
CA ALA A 76 2.31 -4.57 -21.31
C ALA A 76 2.67 -3.07 -21.43
N PRO A 77 3.53 -2.66 -22.39
CA PRO A 77 3.96 -1.26 -22.52
C PRO A 77 2.86 -0.34 -23.08
N GLN A 78 1.74 -0.89 -23.55
CA GLN A 78 0.57 -0.16 -23.99
C GLN A 78 -0.57 -0.38 -23.00
N ILE A 79 -1.04 0.71 -22.37
CA ILE A 79 -2.11 0.68 -21.39
C ILE A 79 -3.44 0.35 -22.10
N PRO A 80 -4.18 -0.69 -21.67
CA PRO A 80 -5.50 -0.99 -22.20
C PRO A 80 -6.48 0.18 -22.00
N LEU A 81 -7.37 0.41 -22.97
CA LEU A 81 -8.34 1.53 -22.92
C LEU A 81 -9.16 1.53 -21.63
N ASN A 82 -9.58 0.36 -21.14
CA ASN A 82 -10.36 0.20 -19.91
C ASN A 82 -9.58 0.40 -18.61
N MET A 83 -8.27 0.66 -18.68
CA MET A 83 -7.41 1.00 -17.53
C MET A 83 -6.71 2.36 -17.72
N THR A 84 -7.12 3.15 -18.73
CA THR A 84 -6.47 4.43 -19.03
C THR A 84 -6.62 5.41 -17.88
N ASP A 85 -7.83 5.57 -17.33
CA ASP A 85 -8.09 6.53 -16.26
C ASP A 85 -7.44 6.11 -14.92
N SER A 86 -7.55 4.82 -14.55
CA SER A 86 -6.92 4.30 -13.33
C SER A 86 -5.39 4.37 -13.37
N MET A 87 -4.78 4.07 -14.52
CA MET A 87 -3.35 4.29 -14.71
C MET A 87 -2.98 5.77 -14.74
N ASN A 88 -3.78 6.65 -15.35
CA ASN A 88 -3.51 8.09 -15.36
C ASN A 88 -3.42 8.67 -13.95
N THR A 89 -4.20 8.17 -12.97
CA THR A 89 -4.07 8.57 -11.55
C THR A 89 -2.68 8.23 -10.99
N VAL A 90 -2.19 7.00 -11.20
CA VAL A 90 -0.85 6.56 -10.77
C VAL A 90 0.26 7.33 -11.50
N LEU A 91 0.11 7.53 -12.81
CA LEU A 91 1.06 8.29 -13.63
C LEU A 91 1.09 9.78 -13.26
N SER A 92 -0.01 10.34 -12.75
CA SER A 92 -0.06 11.72 -12.26
C SER A 92 0.76 11.92 -10.98
N ILE A 93 0.84 10.91 -10.10
CA ILE A 93 1.75 10.93 -8.93
C ILE A 93 3.20 11.01 -9.43
N ALA A 94 3.59 10.11 -10.34
CA ALA A 94 4.93 10.10 -10.92
C ALA A 94 5.26 11.42 -11.66
N HIS A 95 4.33 11.97 -12.43
CA HIS A 95 4.47 13.25 -13.12
C HIS A 95 4.74 14.39 -12.13
N ASN A 96 3.89 14.54 -11.10
CA ASN A 96 4.01 15.61 -10.11
C ASN A 96 5.35 15.53 -9.35
N VAL A 97 5.83 14.33 -9.06
CA VAL A 97 7.12 14.13 -8.39
C VAL A 97 8.28 14.49 -9.33
N VAL A 98 8.34 13.91 -10.54
CA VAL A 98 9.45 14.15 -11.48
C VAL A 98 9.49 15.60 -11.97
N ALA A 99 8.34 16.25 -12.18
CA ALA A 99 8.27 17.67 -12.57
C ALA A 99 8.84 18.61 -11.49
N ASN A 100 8.63 18.30 -10.20
CA ASN A 100 9.07 19.15 -9.09
C ASN A 100 10.43 18.73 -8.49
N ARG A 101 10.94 17.54 -8.83
CA ARG A 101 12.14 16.90 -8.26
C ARG A 101 13.35 17.83 -8.15
N THR A 102 13.74 18.46 -9.26
CA THR A 102 14.92 19.36 -9.28
C THR A 102 14.73 20.52 -8.30
N ILE A 103 13.53 21.11 -8.24
CA ILE A 103 13.23 22.22 -7.33
C ILE A 103 13.20 21.74 -5.87
N SER A 104 12.60 20.58 -5.60
CA SER A 104 12.50 20.03 -4.25
C SER A 104 13.88 19.72 -3.64
N ASN A 105 14.82 19.26 -4.47
CA ASN A 105 16.21 18.95 -4.09
C ASN A 105 17.17 20.16 -4.20
N GLY A 106 16.67 21.40 -4.23
CA GLY A 106 17.53 22.60 -4.24
C GLY A 106 18.27 22.88 -5.56
N ASN A 107 17.76 22.36 -6.67
CA ASN A 107 18.27 22.49 -8.04
C ASN A 107 19.60 21.75 -8.33
N ILE A 108 19.85 20.63 -7.64
CA ILE A 108 20.99 19.75 -7.94
C ILE A 108 20.73 18.84 -9.16
N THR A 109 21.80 18.28 -9.73
CA THR A 109 21.77 17.33 -10.85
C THR A 109 22.56 16.06 -10.51
N GLY A 110 22.26 14.95 -11.19
CA GLY A 110 22.84 13.64 -10.87
C GLY A 110 22.20 13.00 -9.63
N PRO A 111 22.92 12.10 -8.92
CA PRO A 111 22.40 11.29 -7.82
C PRO A 111 21.68 12.12 -6.74
N GLN A 112 20.37 11.96 -6.66
CA GLN A 112 19.48 12.65 -5.72
C GLN A 112 18.16 11.87 -5.56
N PRO A 113 17.42 12.02 -4.45
CA PRO A 113 16.15 11.34 -4.28
C PRO A 113 15.05 11.85 -5.25
N LEU A 114 13.94 11.12 -5.36
CA LEU A 114 12.77 11.57 -6.12
C LEU A 114 12.04 12.76 -5.46
N MET A 115 12.14 12.87 -4.14
CA MET A 115 11.67 13.98 -3.31
C MET A 115 12.69 14.25 -2.22
N ASN A 116 12.92 15.52 -1.88
CA ASN A 116 13.74 15.89 -0.74
C ASN A 116 13.08 15.46 0.58
N ASP A 117 13.81 14.69 1.38
CA ASP A 117 13.34 14.09 2.62
C ASP A 117 14.52 13.87 3.59
N THR A 118 14.23 13.71 4.88
CA THR A 118 15.21 13.24 5.88
C THR A 118 15.42 11.72 5.82
N SER A 119 14.42 10.98 5.30
CA SER A 119 14.57 9.57 4.93
C SER A 119 15.23 9.45 3.56
N ALA A 120 16.27 8.63 3.49
CA ALA A 120 16.85 8.18 2.22
C ALA A 120 15.95 7.16 1.52
N GLY A 121 15.20 6.37 2.30
CA GLY A 121 14.41 5.25 1.81
C GLY A 121 13.06 5.67 1.23
N ASP A 122 12.36 6.57 1.90
CA ASP A 122 10.96 6.91 1.59
C ASP A 122 10.73 7.43 0.16
N PRO A 123 11.59 8.29 -0.42
CA PRO A 123 11.48 8.70 -1.82
C PRO A 123 11.55 7.53 -2.82
N ALA A 124 12.24 6.44 -2.48
CA ALA A 124 12.37 5.26 -3.34
C ALA A 124 11.02 4.54 -3.54
N SER A 125 10.10 4.61 -2.58
CA SER A 125 8.78 3.98 -2.64
C SER A 125 7.96 4.39 -3.88
N ILE A 126 8.13 5.64 -4.34
CA ILE A 126 7.49 6.22 -5.53
C ILE A 126 8.10 5.64 -6.83
N GLY A 127 9.33 5.11 -6.77
CA GLY A 127 10.12 4.73 -7.93
C GLY A 127 9.46 3.70 -8.86
N VAL A 128 8.60 2.82 -8.33
CA VAL A 128 7.81 1.88 -9.15
C VAL A 128 6.86 2.63 -10.11
N ALA A 129 6.21 3.70 -9.64
CA ALA A 129 5.33 4.53 -10.47
C ALA A 129 6.12 5.36 -11.50
N VAL A 130 7.32 5.84 -11.15
CA VAL A 130 8.23 6.54 -12.08
C VAL A 130 8.74 5.59 -13.17
N LEU A 131 9.12 4.37 -12.80
CA LEU A 131 9.53 3.33 -13.75
C LEU A 131 8.38 2.92 -14.67
N LEU A 132 7.16 2.77 -14.14
CA LEU A 132 5.95 2.57 -14.96
C LEU A 132 5.72 3.72 -15.94
N ALA A 133 5.80 4.98 -15.49
CA ALA A 133 5.66 6.15 -16.36
C ALA A 133 6.68 6.17 -17.50
N SER A 134 7.94 5.84 -17.20
CA SER A 134 8.96 5.66 -18.24
C SER A 134 8.58 4.56 -19.23
N TYR A 135 8.23 3.38 -18.72
CA TYR A 135 7.99 2.16 -19.49
C TYR A 135 6.72 2.22 -20.36
N THR A 136 5.65 2.84 -19.88
CA THR A 136 4.39 3.03 -20.63
C THR A 136 4.36 4.32 -21.47
N GLY A 137 5.52 4.96 -21.68
CA GLY A 137 5.67 6.07 -22.63
C GLY A 137 5.12 7.42 -22.18
N GLN A 138 4.94 7.67 -20.87
CA GLN A 138 4.43 8.94 -20.36
C GLN A 138 5.32 10.15 -20.75
N TRP A 139 6.64 9.94 -20.82
CA TRP A 139 7.64 10.92 -21.28
C TRP A 139 7.29 11.55 -22.65
N SER A 140 6.61 10.83 -23.53
CA SER A 140 6.22 11.33 -24.86
C SER A 140 5.04 12.31 -24.84
N LYS A 141 4.33 12.40 -23.71
CA LYS A 141 3.18 13.30 -23.51
C LYS A 141 3.59 14.60 -22.81
N ASP A 142 4.55 14.55 -21.90
CA ASP A 142 4.94 15.67 -21.02
C ASP A 142 6.42 16.10 -21.11
N GLY A 143 7.26 15.33 -21.80
CA GLY A 143 8.69 15.64 -21.98
C GLY A 143 9.57 15.36 -20.76
N LEU A 144 9.06 14.73 -19.70
CA LEU A 144 9.81 14.47 -18.48
C LEU A 144 10.72 13.23 -18.59
N ASN A 145 11.93 13.32 -18.05
CA ASN A 145 12.90 12.22 -18.05
C ASN A 145 12.70 11.26 -16.86
N TYR A 146 11.63 10.46 -16.91
CA TYR A 146 11.32 9.46 -15.88
C TYR A 146 12.44 8.41 -15.71
N ALA A 147 13.07 7.95 -16.79
CA ALA A 147 14.17 6.99 -16.73
C ALA A 147 15.39 7.56 -15.98
N GLY A 148 15.79 8.80 -16.29
CA GLY A 148 16.88 9.49 -15.59
C GLY A 148 16.55 9.77 -14.13
N ALA A 149 15.31 10.17 -13.82
CA ALA A 149 14.89 10.39 -12.44
C ALA A 149 14.92 9.08 -11.61
N ALA A 150 14.60 7.94 -12.22
CA ALA A 150 14.81 6.63 -11.60
C ALA A 150 16.31 6.30 -11.45
N GLN A 151 17.12 6.43 -12.50
CA GLN A 151 18.57 6.17 -12.44
C GLN A 151 19.25 6.98 -11.32
N ASP A 152 19.06 8.29 -11.27
CA ASP A 152 19.64 9.14 -10.24
C ASP A 152 19.18 8.76 -8.80
N GLN A 153 17.96 8.22 -8.62
CA GLN A 153 17.46 7.72 -7.32
C GLN A 153 18.13 6.39 -6.94
N LEU A 154 18.44 5.53 -7.91
CA LEU A 154 19.24 4.32 -7.69
C LEU A 154 20.67 4.70 -7.25
N ASP A 155 21.31 5.60 -7.99
CA ASP A 155 22.68 6.04 -7.72
C ASP A 155 22.77 6.80 -6.39
N TYR A 156 21.75 7.57 -6.02
CA TYR A 156 21.66 8.19 -4.70
C TYR A 156 21.72 7.15 -3.57
N LEU A 157 20.89 6.10 -3.66
CA LEU A 157 20.83 5.03 -2.66
C LEU A 157 22.13 4.23 -2.58
N LEU A 158 22.79 3.97 -3.71
CA LEU A 158 23.99 3.11 -3.76
C LEU A 158 25.30 3.86 -3.53
N GLU A 159 25.40 5.14 -3.89
CA GLU A 159 26.66 5.90 -3.91
C GLU A 159 26.72 7.06 -2.89
N VAL A 160 25.58 7.58 -2.46
CA VAL A 160 25.51 8.81 -1.62
C VAL A 160 25.01 8.54 -0.20
N VAL A 161 24.01 7.68 -0.05
CA VAL A 161 23.39 7.37 1.26
C VAL A 161 24.37 6.60 2.17
N PRO A 162 24.41 6.84 3.50
CA PRO A 162 25.21 6.05 4.42
C PRO A 162 24.88 4.56 4.37
N HIS A 163 25.86 3.69 4.57
CA HIS A 163 25.67 2.24 4.62
C HIS A 163 26.29 1.62 5.87
N THR A 164 25.74 0.50 6.35
CA THR A 164 26.46 -0.39 7.29
C THR A 164 27.74 -0.96 6.63
N SER A 165 28.65 -1.49 7.44
CA SER A 165 29.91 -2.07 6.94
C SER A 165 29.75 -3.31 6.05
N ASP A 166 28.57 -3.95 6.06
CA ASP A 166 28.19 -5.06 5.18
C ASP A 166 27.23 -4.66 4.04
N GLY A 167 26.94 -3.36 3.89
CA GLY A 167 26.27 -2.80 2.72
C GLY A 167 24.74 -2.65 2.82
N ALA A 168 24.16 -2.59 4.01
CA ALA A 168 22.76 -2.21 4.19
C ALA A 168 22.62 -0.70 4.00
N ILE A 169 21.77 -0.28 3.05
CA ILE A 169 21.48 1.13 2.78
C ILE A 169 20.75 1.70 4.01
N SER A 170 21.23 2.82 4.55
CA SER A 170 20.57 3.51 5.66
C SER A 170 19.19 4.01 5.26
N HIS A 171 18.26 4.00 6.22
CA HIS A 171 16.98 4.67 6.05
C HIS A 171 17.10 6.19 6.22
N LEU A 172 18.11 6.72 6.93
CA LEU A 172 18.36 8.16 7.07
C LEU A 172 19.46 8.67 6.14
N VAL A 173 19.32 9.92 5.68
CA VAL A 173 20.29 10.56 4.77
C VAL A 173 21.63 10.96 5.42
N HIS A 174 21.68 11.07 6.75
CA HIS A 174 22.78 11.74 7.47
C HIS A 174 23.54 10.86 8.49
N GLU A 175 23.01 9.69 8.82
CA GLU A 175 23.69 8.67 9.62
C GLU A 175 23.24 7.27 9.18
N VAL A 176 23.91 6.22 9.68
CA VAL A 176 23.46 4.84 9.49
C VAL A 176 22.37 4.55 10.52
N GLN A 177 21.13 4.34 10.07
CA GLN A 177 20.03 3.89 10.91
C GLN A 177 19.09 3.03 10.07
N LEU A 178 18.71 1.86 10.58
CA LEU A 178 17.89 0.88 9.87
C LEU A 178 16.49 0.85 10.45
N TRP A 179 15.49 1.10 9.61
CA TRP A 179 14.06 1.14 9.98
C TRP A 179 13.35 -0.01 9.26
N SER A 180 12.45 -0.75 9.94
CA SER A 180 11.67 -1.85 9.35
C SER A 180 10.97 -1.48 8.04
N ASP A 181 10.52 -0.25 7.99
CA ASP A 181 9.78 0.46 6.94
C ASP A 181 10.53 0.48 5.62
N SER A 182 11.85 0.63 5.69
CA SER A 182 12.76 0.64 4.53
C SER A 182 12.59 -0.59 3.64
N VAL A 183 12.20 -1.74 4.21
CA VAL A 183 11.93 -2.99 3.49
C VAL A 183 10.77 -2.85 2.49
N TYR A 184 9.80 -1.96 2.74
CA TYR A 184 8.74 -1.63 1.80
C TYR A 184 9.13 -0.54 0.80
N MET A 185 10.01 0.39 1.20
CA MET A 185 10.37 1.55 0.38
C MET A 185 11.44 1.22 -0.66
N VAL A 186 12.60 0.70 -0.23
CA VAL A 186 13.79 0.56 -1.08
C VAL A 186 13.82 -0.75 -1.88
N PRO A 187 13.73 -1.96 -1.28
CA PRO A 187 13.83 -3.21 -2.03
C PRO A 187 12.82 -3.37 -3.17
N PRO A 188 11.52 -3.03 -3.04
CA PRO A 188 10.57 -3.18 -4.14
C PRO A 188 10.91 -2.29 -5.34
N TYR A 189 11.44 -1.10 -5.09
CA TYR A 189 11.95 -0.21 -6.14
C TYR A 189 13.18 -0.79 -6.84
N LEU A 190 14.19 -1.25 -6.07
CA LEU A 190 15.37 -1.90 -6.64
C LEU A 190 14.99 -3.13 -7.48
N ALA A 191 14.06 -3.95 -6.99
CA ALA A 191 13.58 -5.13 -7.71
C ALA A 191 12.92 -4.76 -9.04
N TYR A 192 12.01 -3.78 -9.01
CA TYR A 192 11.31 -3.34 -10.21
C TYR A 192 12.25 -2.66 -11.22
N TYR A 193 13.21 -1.87 -10.75
CA TYR A 193 14.29 -1.32 -11.57
C TYR A 193 15.07 -2.43 -12.27
N GLY A 194 15.51 -3.44 -11.52
CA GLY A 194 16.25 -4.59 -12.04
C GLY A 194 15.47 -5.34 -13.13
N VAL A 195 14.15 -5.48 -13.00
CA VAL A 195 13.32 -6.11 -14.06
C VAL A 195 13.15 -5.21 -15.28
N ILE A 196 12.85 -3.92 -15.09
CA ILE A 196 12.64 -2.97 -16.21
C ILE A 196 13.90 -2.82 -17.07
N PHE A 197 15.08 -2.77 -16.45
CA PHE A 197 16.36 -2.64 -17.13
C PHE A 197 17.10 -3.97 -17.37
N GLN A 198 16.44 -5.11 -17.13
CA GLN A 198 17.00 -6.47 -17.30
C GLN A 198 18.34 -6.69 -16.57
N ASN A 199 18.50 -6.06 -15.40
CA ASN A 199 19.70 -6.10 -14.57
C ASN A 199 19.50 -7.01 -13.35
N ALA A 200 19.92 -8.27 -13.50
CA ALA A 200 19.86 -9.29 -12.45
C ALA A 200 20.61 -8.88 -11.16
N THR A 201 21.69 -8.10 -11.27
CA THR A 201 22.48 -7.66 -10.10
C THR A 201 21.68 -6.70 -9.23
N ILE A 202 20.94 -5.75 -9.83
CA ILE A 202 20.09 -4.81 -9.07
C ILE A 202 18.87 -5.52 -8.48
N LEU A 203 18.29 -6.49 -9.20
CA LEU A 203 17.24 -7.36 -8.64
C LEU A 203 17.74 -8.21 -7.46
N PHE A 204 18.96 -8.75 -7.54
CA PHE A 204 19.59 -9.44 -6.41
C PHE A 204 19.87 -8.48 -5.24
N GLN A 205 20.27 -7.23 -5.51
CA GLN A 205 20.46 -6.23 -4.45
C GLN A 205 19.18 -5.96 -3.67
N ALA A 206 18.00 -6.00 -4.31
CA ALA A 206 16.72 -5.91 -3.58
C ALA A 206 16.58 -7.02 -2.51
N TYR A 207 16.79 -8.28 -2.90
CA TYR A 207 16.80 -9.40 -1.94
C TYR A 207 17.91 -9.23 -0.89
N ASN A 208 19.09 -8.79 -1.29
CA ASN A 208 20.24 -8.62 -0.39
C ASN A 208 19.96 -7.57 0.69
N GLN A 209 19.33 -6.44 0.34
CA GLN A 209 18.91 -5.43 1.33
C GLN A 209 17.93 -6.02 2.35
N ILE A 210 16.94 -6.81 1.91
CA ILE A 210 16.01 -7.51 2.82
C ILE A 210 16.77 -8.45 3.76
N ARG A 211 17.69 -9.27 3.23
CA ARG A 211 18.52 -10.21 3.99
C ARG A 211 19.34 -9.50 5.08
N LEU A 212 19.92 -8.34 4.73
CA LEU A 212 20.70 -7.51 5.64
C LEU A 212 19.80 -6.89 6.72
N TYR A 213 18.70 -6.23 6.36
CA TYR A 213 17.73 -5.68 7.31
C TYR A 213 17.20 -6.75 8.28
N ARG A 214 16.90 -7.97 7.79
CA ARG A 214 16.51 -9.10 8.65
C ARG A 214 17.62 -9.48 9.65
N SER A 215 18.89 -9.44 9.25
CA SER A 215 20.00 -9.79 10.16
C SER A 215 20.21 -8.79 11.30
N TYR A 216 19.72 -7.56 11.16
CA TYR A 216 19.77 -6.53 12.22
C TYR A 216 18.47 -6.43 13.02
N LEU A 217 17.31 -6.37 12.36
CA LEU A 217 16.03 -6.02 12.99
C LEU A 217 15.27 -7.20 13.57
N LEU A 218 15.53 -8.44 13.13
CA LEU A 218 14.87 -9.63 13.67
C LEU A 218 15.22 -9.84 15.16
N ASP A 219 14.21 -9.99 16.01
CA ASP A 219 14.37 -10.36 17.41
C ASP A 219 14.01 -11.84 17.64
N SER A 220 15.03 -12.70 17.63
CA SER A 220 14.87 -14.12 17.96
C SER A 220 14.48 -14.40 19.41
N SER A 221 14.62 -13.42 20.32
CA SER A 221 14.14 -13.52 21.71
C SER A 221 12.66 -13.16 21.86
N ALA A 222 12.11 -12.37 20.93
CA ALA A 222 10.70 -12.00 20.84
C ALA A 222 9.95 -12.78 19.75
N ASN A 223 10.19 -14.09 19.65
CA ASN A 223 9.52 -15.01 18.71
C ASN A 223 9.61 -14.55 17.23
N ASN A 224 10.75 -13.99 16.81
CA ASN A 224 11.01 -13.49 15.45
C ASN A 224 10.17 -12.26 15.04
N LEU A 225 9.64 -11.49 16.00
CA LEU A 225 9.16 -10.13 15.74
C LEU A 225 10.31 -9.26 15.23
N TRP A 226 10.00 -8.24 14.44
CA TRP A 226 10.97 -7.25 13.98
C TRP A 226 10.94 -6.01 14.86
N ARG A 227 12.13 -5.55 15.27
CA ARG A 227 12.31 -4.25 15.90
C ARG A 227 12.15 -3.14 14.87
N HIS A 228 11.68 -1.99 15.32
CA HIS A 228 11.36 -0.87 14.45
C HIS A 228 12.61 -0.13 13.93
N ILE A 229 13.46 0.41 14.82
CA ILE A 229 14.59 1.29 14.47
C ILE A 229 15.85 0.92 15.26
N LEU A 230 16.98 0.67 14.58
CA LEU A 230 18.31 0.40 15.17
C LEU A 230 19.46 1.17 14.48
N LEU A 231 20.61 1.21 15.17
CA LEU A 231 21.97 1.64 14.73
C LEU A 231 22.25 3.15 14.67
N GLY A 232 21.25 4.01 14.87
CA GLY A 232 21.45 5.47 14.86
C GLY A 232 22.07 6.00 16.16
N ALA A 233 22.78 7.12 16.10
CA ALA A 233 23.33 7.80 17.28
C ALA A 233 22.26 8.60 18.05
N GLY A 234 21.08 8.81 17.45
CA GLY A 234 19.93 9.49 18.02
C GLY A 234 18.92 8.55 18.71
N ALA A 235 17.65 8.71 18.38
CA ALA A 235 16.56 7.90 18.92
C ALA A 235 16.45 6.56 18.16
N GLU A 236 16.66 5.46 18.86
CA GLU A 236 16.25 4.12 18.44
C GLU A 236 14.84 3.80 18.95
N ASP A 237 14.18 2.85 18.29
CA ASP A 237 12.95 2.20 18.75
C ASP A 237 13.14 0.69 18.63
N GLN A 238 13.60 0.10 19.73
CA GLN A 238 13.84 -1.34 19.81
C GLN A 238 12.54 -2.15 19.98
N GLY A 239 11.37 -1.50 20.04
CA GLY A 239 10.08 -2.15 20.19
C GLY A 239 9.58 -2.83 18.92
N HIS A 240 8.71 -3.82 19.10
CA HIS A 240 8.10 -4.58 18.01
C HIS A 240 6.85 -3.88 17.47
N TRP A 241 7.07 -2.76 16.78
CA TRP A 241 6.00 -1.97 16.19
C TRP A 241 5.27 -2.76 15.09
N SER A 242 3.96 -2.89 15.23
CA SER A 242 3.12 -3.78 14.41
C SER A 242 3.02 -3.33 12.95
N THR A 243 2.96 -2.01 12.71
CA THR A 243 2.96 -1.47 11.34
C THR A 243 4.33 -1.68 10.68
N GLY A 244 5.44 -1.51 11.41
CA GLY A 244 6.79 -1.84 10.93
C GLY A 244 6.95 -3.32 10.53
N ASN A 245 6.39 -4.25 11.31
CA ASN A 245 6.32 -5.68 10.95
C ASN A 245 5.48 -5.91 9.69
N GLY A 246 4.35 -5.19 9.54
CA GLY A 246 3.53 -5.19 8.33
C GLY A 246 4.28 -4.68 7.09
N TRP A 247 5.04 -3.59 7.22
CA TRP A 247 5.90 -3.07 6.16
C TRP A 247 6.95 -4.08 5.71
N ALA A 248 7.62 -4.73 6.66
CA ALA A 248 8.61 -5.76 6.35
C ALA A 248 7.99 -6.91 5.53
N ALA A 249 6.86 -7.47 5.98
CA ALA A 249 6.16 -8.53 5.25
C ALA A 249 5.66 -8.07 3.86
N ALA A 250 5.08 -6.87 3.75
CA ALA A 250 4.55 -6.34 2.50
C ALA A 250 5.67 -6.01 1.48
N GLY A 251 6.80 -5.50 1.95
CA GLY A 251 7.98 -5.22 1.12
C GLY A 251 8.60 -6.50 0.56
N MET A 252 8.78 -7.52 1.41
CA MET A 252 9.20 -8.86 0.98
C MET A 252 8.27 -9.47 -0.05
N LEU A 253 6.94 -9.34 0.11
CA LEU A 253 5.96 -9.81 -0.87
C LEU A 253 6.11 -9.12 -2.23
N ARG A 254 6.30 -7.80 -2.25
CA ARG A 254 6.50 -7.05 -3.51
C ARG A 254 7.78 -7.50 -4.22
N VAL A 255 8.88 -7.77 -3.50
CA VAL A 255 10.11 -8.32 -4.09
C VAL A 255 9.91 -9.77 -4.56
N LEU A 256 9.31 -10.63 -3.75
CA LEU A 256 9.00 -12.03 -4.09
C LEU A 256 8.18 -12.14 -5.38
N ALA A 257 7.11 -11.35 -5.49
CA ALA A 257 6.25 -11.32 -6.66
C ALA A 257 6.98 -10.75 -7.89
N THR A 258 7.78 -9.69 -7.70
CA THR A 258 8.63 -9.12 -8.76
C THR A 258 9.60 -10.16 -9.32
N ILE A 259 10.32 -10.91 -8.47
CA ILE A 259 11.21 -12.00 -8.90
C ILE A 259 10.42 -13.06 -9.68
N ARG A 260 9.31 -13.55 -9.12
CA ARG A 260 8.50 -14.65 -9.69
C ARG A 260 7.89 -14.35 -11.05
N ASN A 261 7.44 -13.11 -11.24
CA ASN A 261 6.81 -12.69 -12.47
C ASN A 261 7.84 -12.24 -13.55
N SER A 262 9.11 -12.06 -13.17
CA SER A 262 10.19 -11.67 -14.08
C SER A 262 10.85 -12.85 -14.82
N PRO A 263 11.67 -12.57 -15.86
CA PRO A 263 12.53 -13.57 -16.49
C PRO A 263 13.55 -14.22 -15.54
N PHE A 264 13.84 -13.61 -14.38
CA PHE A 264 14.83 -14.08 -13.41
C PHE A 264 14.28 -15.10 -12.40
N ASN A 265 12.98 -15.44 -12.48
CA ASN A 265 12.31 -16.40 -11.59
C ASN A 265 13.13 -17.69 -11.39
N SER A 266 13.50 -18.38 -12.48
CA SER A 266 14.20 -19.67 -12.38
C SER A 266 15.61 -19.57 -11.81
N SER A 267 16.27 -18.42 -11.95
CA SER A 267 17.62 -18.16 -11.42
C SER A 267 17.65 -17.74 -9.95
N MET A 268 16.51 -17.39 -9.35
CA MET A 268 16.41 -16.85 -7.99
C MET A 268 15.47 -17.67 -7.09
N THR A 269 15.53 -19.00 -7.20
CA THR A 269 14.61 -19.91 -6.48
C THR A 269 14.94 -20.04 -4.99
N SER A 270 16.22 -19.93 -4.63
CA SER A 270 16.70 -19.79 -3.24
C SER A 270 16.12 -18.54 -2.56
N GLU A 271 16.25 -17.40 -3.22
CA GLU A 271 15.82 -16.08 -2.77
C GLU A 271 14.30 -16.03 -2.60
N GLN A 272 13.55 -16.67 -3.52
CA GLN A 272 12.11 -16.85 -3.35
C GLN A 272 11.76 -17.69 -2.12
N THR A 273 12.48 -18.80 -1.89
CA THR A 273 12.23 -19.68 -0.74
C THR A 273 12.50 -18.95 0.57
N ASP A 274 13.60 -18.22 0.64
CA ASP A 274 13.94 -17.35 1.77
C ASP A 274 12.86 -16.31 2.04
N LEU A 275 12.45 -15.54 1.02
CA LEU A 275 11.39 -14.54 1.17
C LEU A 275 10.08 -15.15 1.66
N ILE A 276 9.65 -16.28 1.09
CA ILE A 276 8.44 -17.00 1.54
C ILE A 276 8.55 -17.40 3.03
N ASN A 277 9.72 -17.90 3.44
CA ASN A 277 9.97 -18.28 4.82
C ASN A 277 9.95 -17.05 5.75
N TRP A 278 10.62 -15.96 5.40
CA TRP A 278 10.71 -14.75 6.22
C TRP A 278 9.37 -14.01 6.35
N ILE A 279 8.54 -14.00 5.31
CA ILE A 279 7.16 -13.49 5.39
C ILE A 279 6.35 -14.37 6.36
N ASN A 280 6.45 -15.69 6.26
CA ASN A 280 5.74 -16.61 7.16
C ASN A 280 6.29 -16.56 8.61
N GLU A 281 7.57 -16.25 8.83
CA GLU A 281 8.14 -15.95 10.15
C GLU A 281 7.46 -14.73 10.78
N ILE A 282 7.34 -13.62 10.03
CA ILE A 282 6.62 -12.42 10.50
C ILE A 282 5.16 -12.74 10.78
N HIS A 283 4.47 -13.48 9.90
CA HIS A 283 3.09 -13.93 10.16
C HIS A 283 2.99 -14.76 11.45
N THR A 284 3.93 -15.68 11.67
CA THR A 284 3.95 -16.51 12.88
C THR A 284 4.18 -15.67 14.14
N ALA A 285 5.13 -14.73 14.08
CA ALA A 285 5.45 -13.82 15.18
C ALA A 285 4.25 -12.93 15.53
N MET A 286 3.65 -12.29 14.52
CA MET A 286 2.53 -11.36 14.67
C MET A 286 1.26 -12.07 15.11
N TYR A 287 0.79 -13.12 14.41
CA TYR A 287 -0.46 -13.80 14.76
C TYR A 287 -0.41 -14.59 16.08
N THR A 288 0.77 -14.80 16.68
CA THR A 288 0.90 -15.26 18.07
C THR A 288 0.48 -14.18 19.08
N ASN A 289 0.58 -12.91 18.70
CA ASN A 289 0.24 -11.72 19.49
C ASN A 289 -1.08 -11.07 19.04
N LEU A 290 -1.92 -11.76 18.25
CA LEU A 290 -3.24 -11.26 17.88
C LEU A 290 -4.19 -11.36 19.09
N ASP A 291 -4.75 -10.24 19.52
CA ASP A 291 -5.71 -10.23 20.63
C ASP A 291 -7.06 -10.88 20.25
N SER A 292 -7.82 -11.24 21.28
CA SER A 292 -9.14 -11.90 21.12
C SER A 292 -10.22 -11.05 20.43
N ASN A 293 -9.97 -9.75 20.21
CA ASN A 293 -10.80 -8.88 19.38
C ASN A 293 -10.39 -8.91 17.88
N PHE A 294 -9.37 -9.69 17.51
CA PHE A 294 -8.80 -9.78 16.16
C PHE A 294 -8.19 -8.49 15.59
N VAL A 295 -7.78 -7.55 16.46
CA VAL A 295 -7.00 -6.36 16.10
C VAL A 295 -5.66 -6.42 16.81
N PHE A 296 -4.55 -6.10 16.12
CA PHE A 296 -3.24 -6.01 16.77
C PHE A 296 -3.15 -4.78 17.68
N ARG A 297 -2.23 -4.83 18.64
CA ARG A 297 -1.75 -3.67 19.39
C ARG A 297 -0.72 -2.90 18.55
N ASN A 298 -0.51 -1.63 18.82
CA ASN A 298 0.49 -0.78 18.14
C ASN A 298 1.91 -1.37 18.27
N TYR A 299 2.27 -1.85 19.47
CA TYR A 299 3.42 -2.72 19.72
C TYR A 299 2.91 -4.11 20.11
N ALA A 300 3.20 -5.10 19.28
CA ALA A 300 2.50 -6.39 19.27
C ALA A 300 2.55 -7.13 20.62
N ASP A 301 3.72 -7.16 21.26
CA ASP A 301 4.02 -7.93 22.47
C ASP A 301 3.94 -7.10 23.78
N GLN A 302 3.45 -5.86 23.71
CA GLN A 302 3.34 -4.97 24.87
C GLN A 302 1.89 -4.82 25.35
N GLU A 303 1.70 -4.54 26.63
CA GLU A 303 0.37 -4.27 27.21
C GLU A 303 -0.20 -2.91 26.76
N LEU A 304 -1.52 -2.80 26.76
CA LEU A 304 -2.21 -1.56 26.37
C LEU A 304 -1.90 -0.42 27.36
N SER A 305 -1.63 0.76 26.83
CA SER A 305 -1.28 1.98 27.58
C SER A 305 -1.60 3.24 26.77
N SER A 306 -1.30 4.43 27.31
CA SER A 306 -1.47 5.69 26.58
C SER A 306 -0.57 5.84 25.35
N THR A 307 0.43 4.98 25.16
CA THR A 307 1.32 4.96 23.99
C THR A 307 1.28 3.63 23.24
N ASN A 308 0.44 2.68 23.68
CA ASN A 308 0.21 1.40 23.03
C ASN A 308 -1.29 1.09 23.01
N PHE A 309 -1.92 1.36 21.88
CA PHE A 309 -3.36 1.26 21.62
C PHE A 309 -3.60 0.12 20.62
N TYR A 310 -4.86 -0.19 20.27
CA TYR A 310 -5.12 -1.08 19.14
C TYR A 310 -4.80 -0.37 17.83
N ASP A 311 -4.24 -1.07 16.85
CA ASP A 311 -3.85 -0.51 15.57
C ASP A 311 -4.57 -1.23 14.42
N ALA A 312 -5.59 -0.57 13.87
CA ALA A 312 -6.33 -1.05 12.71
C ALA A 312 -5.47 -1.02 11.43
N ALA A 313 -4.45 -0.16 11.35
CA ALA A 313 -3.60 0.00 10.18
C ALA A 313 -2.70 -1.24 9.98
N SER A 314 -1.90 -1.61 10.97
CA SER A 314 -1.13 -2.87 10.93
C SER A 314 -2.03 -4.10 10.77
N THR A 315 -3.23 -4.09 11.36
CA THR A 315 -4.22 -5.16 11.20
C THR A 315 -4.66 -5.33 9.74
N ALA A 316 -4.94 -4.22 9.04
CA ALA A 316 -5.28 -4.26 7.61
C ALA A 316 -4.09 -4.70 6.75
N LEU A 317 -2.90 -4.12 6.98
CA LEU A 317 -1.70 -4.44 6.22
C LEU A 317 -1.30 -5.92 6.41
N MET A 318 -1.27 -6.42 7.64
CA MET A 318 -0.94 -7.81 7.95
C MET A 318 -1.93 -8.77 7.27
N ALA A 319 -3.24 -8.51 7.37
CA ALA A 319 -4.24 -9.31 6.68
C ALA A 319 -4.02 -9.33 5.15
N SER A 320 -3.72 -8.18 4.54
CA SER A 320 -3.32 -8.09 3.12
C SER A 320 -2.16 -9.02 2.79
N THR A 321 -1.10 -9.00 3.59
CA THR A 321 0.10 -9.84 3.35
C THR A 321 -0.21 -11.34 3.41
N VAL A 322 -1.14 -11.79 4.26
CA VAL A 322 -1.57 -13.19 4.30
C VAL A 322 -2.29 -13.60 3.01
N TYR A 323 -3.26 -12.80 2.54
CA TYR A 323 -3.95 -13.08 1.28
C TYR A 323 -3.00 -13.10 0.09
N ARG A 324 -2.05 -12.14 0.03
CA ARG A 324 -1.02 -12.09 -1.01
C ARG A 324 -0.07 -13.29 -0.94
N LEU A 325 0.37 -13.74 0.25
CA LEU A 325 1.22 -14.94 0.37
C LEU A 325 0.47 -16.22 -0.03
N SER A 326 -0.83 -16.35 0.30
CA SER A 326 -1.69 -17.45 -0.17
C SER A 326 -1.84 -17.47 -1.69
N LEU A 327 -2.09 -16.30 -2.31
CA LEU A 327 -2.19 -16.14 -3.76
C LEU A 327 -0.89 -16.50 -4.49
N ILE A 328 0.24 -15.98 -3.99
CA ILE A 328 1.56 -16.13 -4.61
C ILE A 328 2.11 -17.52 -4.32
N ALA A 329 2.33 -17.86 -3.05
CA ALA A 329 3.08 -19.04 -2.62
C ALA A 329 2.21 -20.24 -2.20
N GLY A 330 0.89 -20.08 -2.06
CA GLY A 330 0.01 -21.15 -1.57
C GLY A 330 0.10 -21.40 -0.06
N VAL A 331 0.64 -20.45 0.70
CA VAL A 331 0.71 -20.53 2.17
C VAL A 331 -0.62 -20.04 2.75
N ASP A 332 -1.46 -20.99 3.15
CA ASP A 332 -2.83 -20.71 3.63
C ASP A 332 -2.92 -20.63 5.18
N THR A 333 -1.79 -20.75 5.91
CA THR A 333 -1.71 -20.98 7.38
C THR A 333 -2.52 -19.99 8.23
N TYR A 334 -2.41 -18.69 7.93
CA TYR A 334 -3.02 -17.61 8.73
C TYR A 334 -4.28 -17.00 8.11
N ILE A 335 -4.79 -17.59 7.02
CA ILE A 335 -6.01 -17.13 6.35
C ILE A 335 -7.21 -17.00 7.29
N PRO A 336 -7.49 -17.94 8.23
CA PRO A 336 -8.60 -17.78 9.17
C PRO A 336 -8.48 -16.54 10.07
N GLN A 337 -7.25 -16.22 10.53
CA GLN A 337 -6.97 -15.05 11.36
C GLN A 337 -7.09 -13.75 10.56
N ALA A 338 -6.51 -13.70 9.34
CA ALA A 338 -6.66 -12.57 8.43
C ALA A 338 -8.13 -12.29 8.06
N GLU A 339 -8.95 -13.34 7.90
CA GLU A 339 -10.39 -13.21 7.66
C GLU A 339 -11.16 -12.70 8.89
N ASN A 340 -10.75 -13.06 10.11
CA ASN A 340 -11.36 -12.53 11.33
C ASN A 340 -11.01 -11.04 11.52
N SER A 341 -9.73 -10.68 11.35
CA SER A 341 -9.25 -9.30 11.39
C SER A 341 -9.97 -8.42 10.37
N ARG A 342 -10.02 -8.85 9.10
CA ARG A 342 -10.74 -8.11 8.03
C ARG A 342 -12.22 -7.91 8.38
N LYS A 343 -12.91 -8.94 8.90
CA LYS A 343 -14.31 -8.85 9.30
C LYS A 343 -14.54 -7.88 10.44
N VAL A 344 -13.68 -7.86 11.45
CA VAL A 344 -13.77 -6.90 12.57
C VAL A 344 -13.60 -5.47 12.07
N LEU A 345 -12.62 -5.20 11.19
CA LEU A 345 -12.48 -3.86 10.59
C LEU A 345 -13.72 -3.43 9.78
N SER A 346 -14.44 -4.38 9.17
CA SER A 346 -15.72 -4.16 8.48
C SER A 346 -16.98 -4.25 9.38
N GLN A 347 -16.83 -4.31 10.71
CA GLN A 347 -17.96 -4.55 11.61
C GLN A 347 -18.86 -3.32 11.75
N ALA A 348 -20.16 -3.48 11.52
CA ALA A 348 -21.15 -2.42 11.76
C ALA A 348 -21.33 -2.11 13.25
N MET A 349 -21.56 -0.84 13.59
CA MET A 349 -21.80 -0.40 14.95
C MET A 349 -23.08 -1.01 15.55
N PRO A 350 -23.09 -1.34 16.86
CA PRO A 350 -24.29 -1.79 17.56
C PRO A 350 -25.46 -0.82 17.38
N GLY A 351 -26.56 -1.30 16.80
CA GLY A 351 -27.76 -0.50 16.54
C GLY A 351 -27.82 0.19 15.17
N SER A 352 -26.74 0.17 14.37
CA SER A 352 -26.76 0.67 12.98
C SER A 352 -27.47 -0.27 12.01
N VAL A 353 -27.62 -1.55 12.38
CA VAL A 353 -28.28 -2.58 11.55
C VAL A 353 -29.65 -2.92 12.12
N THR A 354 -30.72 -2.40 11.49
CA THR A 354 -32.11 -2.81 11.77
C THR A 354 -32.48 -4.14 11.09
N THR A 355 -31.67 -5.19 11.30
CA THR A 355 -32.03 -6.59 11.00
C THR A 355 -31.15 -7.60 11.75
N GLY A 356 -31.68 -8.18 12.83
CA GLY A 356 -31.60 -9.64 13.04
C GLY A 356 -30.27 -10.32 13.37
N ALA A 357 -29.27 -9.65 13.96
CA ALA A 357 -28.07 -10.33 14.49
C ALA A 357 -27.61 -9.76 15.84
N ASN A 358 -28.09 -10.36 16.94
CA ASN A 358 -27.58 -10.06 18.28
C ASN A 358 -26.23 -10.78 18.51
N LEU A 359 -25.11 -10.08 18.33
CA LEU A 359 -23.85 -10.42 18.96
C LEU A 359 -23.61 -9.45 20.12
N LEU A 360 -23.54 -10.01 21.33
CA LEU A 360 -23.42 -9.25 22.58
C LEU A 360 -21.98 -8.75 22.74
N TRP A 361 -21.77 -7.45 22.54
CA TRP A 361 -20.58 -6.74 23.03
C TRP A 361 -21.00 -5.68 24.05
N VAL A 362 -20.31 -5.67 25.20
CA VAL A 362 -20.42 -4.65 26.24
C VAL A 362 -19.14 -3.81 26.22
N PRO A 363 -19.21 -2.48 26.03
CA PRO A 363 -18.03 -1.63 25.98
C PRO A 363 -17.43 -1.39 27.39
N PRO A 364 -16.12 -1.12 27.51
CA PRO A 364 -15.53 -0.59 28.73
C PRO A 364 -16.07 0.81 29.04
N ALA A 365 -16.37 1.10 30.31
CA ALA A 365 -16.92 2.39 30.70
C ALA A 365 -15.85 3.50 30.66
N SER A 366 -16.05 4.52 29.83
CA SER A 366 -15.29 5.77 29.89
C SER A 366 -15.76 6.64 31.05
N SER A 367 -14.85 7.01 31.95
CA SER A 367 -15.16 7.79 33.15
C SER A 367 -15.35 9.27 32.85
N SER A 368 -16.54 9.64 32.38
CA SER A 368 -16.95 11.03 32.18
C SER A 368 -17.71 11.58 33.41
N THR A 369 -16.99 12.22 34.33
CA THR A 369 -17.63 12.97 35.42
C THR A 369 -18.25 14.27 34.89
N SER A 370 -19.57 14.28 34.68
CA SER A 370 -20.30 15.52 34.36
C SER A 370 -20.39 16.44 35.58
N SER A 371 -20.28 17.76 35.37
CA SER A 371 -20.43 18.76 36.42
C SER A 371 -21.45 19.85 36.04
N ARG A 372 -22.37 20.16 36.96
CA ARG A 372 -23.31 21.29 36.93
C ARG A 372 -23.72 21.65 38.38
N PRO A 373 -24.30 22.84 38.67
CA PRO A 373 -23.48 23.86 39.34
C PRO A 373 -24.09 24.47 40.61
N GLY A 374 -23.25 25.19 41.36
CA GLY A 374 -23.58 25.93 42.60
C GLY A 374 -22.73 25.42 43.79
N SER A 375 -22.24 26.25 44.72
CA SER A 375 -22.40 27.69 44.94
C SER A 375 -21.19 28.30 45.71
N ILE A 376 -20.97 29.60 45.53
CA ILE A 376 -19.99 30.48 46.20
C ILE A 376 -20.49 30.79 47.64
N PRO A 377 -19.65 30.88 48.71
CA PRO A 377 -18.69 31.98 48.84
C PRO A 377 -17.35 31.80 49.60
N GLY A 378 -16.32 32.48 49.09
CA GLY A 378 -15.57 33.49 49.87
C GLY A 378 -14.17 33.15 50.41
N ALA A 379 -13.12 33.60 49.71
CA ALA A 379 -11.87 34.10 50.33
C ALA A 379 -11.07 34.95 49.31
N THR A 380 -10.40 35.99 49.80
CA THR A 380 -9.73 37.03 49.00
C THR A 380 -8.20 36.92 49.12
N THR A 381 -7.44 36.98 48.00
CA THR A 381 -6.12 37.68 47.95
C THR A 381 -5.56 37.88 46.52
N THR A 382 -5.59 39.13 46.05
CA THR A 382 -4.54 39.89 45.32
C THR A 382 -3.51 39.21 44.39
N THR A 383 -3.55 39.61 43.10
CA THR A 383 -2.43 40.02 42.19
C THR A 383 -1.20 39.09 42.00
N LYS A 384 -0.64 38.90 40.80
CA LYS A 384 -0.29 39.91 39.77
C LYS A 384 0.06 39.21 38.45
N ALA A 385 -0.15 39.85 37.31
CA ALA A 385 0.22 39.31 36.00
C ALA A 385 1.70 39.53 35.65
N ALA A 386 2.31 38.58 34.92
CA ALA A 386 3.52 38.80 34.14
C ALA A 386 3.61 37.79 32.98
N SER A 387 3.63 38.30 31.75
CA SER A 387 3.90 37.57 30.51
C SER A 387 5.41 37.51 30.24
N ALA A 388 5.95 36.36 29.84
CA ALA A 388 7.30 36.28 29.28
C ALA A 388 7.46 35.11 28.28
N SER A 389 7.60 35.45 27.01
CA SER A 389 8.18 34.57 25.98
C SER A 389 9.60 34.14 26.35
N HIS A 390 9.98 32.89 26.08
CA HIS A 390 11.38 32.45 26.15
C HIS A 390 11.79 31.76 24.85
N SER A 391 12.53 32.51 24.03
CA SER A 391 13.48 31.96 23.06
C SER A 391 14.82 31.74 23.78
N SER A 392 15.48 30.61 23.55
CA SER A 392 16.81 30.35 24.12
C SER A 392 17.74 29.69 23.10
N SER A 393 18.66 30.49 22.57
CA SER A 393 19.84 30.07 21.81
C SER A 393 21.09 30.23 22.68
N VAL A 394 21.78 29.13 22.98
CA VAL A 394 23.07 29.09 23.70
C VAL A 394 23.85 27.91 23.08
N ALA A 395 24.84 28.11 22.21
CA ALA A 395 26.18 28.68 22.42
C ALA A 395 27.16 27.72 23.13
N LYS A 396 28.20 27.32 22.38
CA LYS A 396 29.27 26.36 22.73
C LYS A 396 30.45 27.05 23.43
N PRO A 397 31.10 26.38 24.40
CA PRO A 397 32.54 26.56 24.66
C PRO A 397 33.26 25.18 24.79
N PRO A 398 34.56 25.05 25.17
CA PRO A 398 35.58 24.76 24.15
C PRO A 398 36.42 23.48 24.38
N LEU A 399 37.24 23.18 23.37
CA LEU A 399 38.19 22.07 23.28
C LEU A 399 39.41 22.24 24.22
N PRO A 400 40.07 21.13 24.60
CA PRO A 400 41.53 21.11 24.72
C PRO A 400 42.18 20.07 23.78
N SER A 401 43.29 20.45 23.18
CA SER A 401 44.10 19.63 22.26
C SER A 401 45.27 18.94 22.96
N THR A 402 45.47 17.65 22.72
CA THR A 402 46.78 16.98 22.87
C THR A 402 46.98 15.89 21.82
N THR A 403 48.10 15.96 21.10
CA THR A 403 48.70 14.83 20.37
C THR A 403 49.61 14.04 21.33
N PRO A 404 49.88 12.75 21.05
CA PRO A 404 51.22 12.44 20.55
C PRO A 404 51.28 11.34 19.47
N SER A 405 52.46 11.17 18.89
CA SER A 405 52.77 10.29 17.76
C SER A 405 53.36 8.93 18.15
N SER A 406 53.07 7.93 17.31
CA SER A 406 53.91 6.76 16.95
C SER A 406 54.45 5.81 18.03
N SER A 407 54.09 4.52 17.89
CA SER A 407 55.07 3.41 17.86
C SER A 407 54.49 2.15 17.20
N LEU A 408 55.30 1.47 16.40
CA LEU A 408 55.05 0.09 15.94
C LEU A 408 55.44 -0.90 17.05
N SER A 409 54.66 -1.98 17.19
CA SER A 409 55.07 -3.17 17.95
C SER A 409 54.50 -4.44 17.32
N THR A 410 55.35 -5.24 16.70
CA THR A 410 55.08 -6.63 16.29
C THR A 410 55.21 -7.57 17.50
N VAL A 411 54.23 -8.45 17.72
CA VAL A 411 54.36 -9.63 18.59
C VAL A 411 53.74 -10.83 17.86
N SER A 412 54.31 -12.03 18.05
CA SER A 412 53.97 -13.24 17.30
C SER A 412 53.87 -14.48 18.21
N LEU A 413 53.19 -15.52 17.70
CA LEU A 413 53.15 -16.93 18.16
C LEU A 413 52.18 -17.27 19.33
N PRO A 414 51.75 -18.55 19.47
CA PRO A 414 52.02 -19.73 18.63
C PRO A 414 50.77 -20.43 18.03
N SER A 415 50.99 -21.38 17.13
CA SER A 415 49.96 -22.21 16.48
C SER A 415 49.91 -23.65 17.02
N THR A 416 48.70 -24.23 17.07
CA THR A 416 48.40 -25.68 17.04
C THR A 416 47.08 -25.82 16.27
N ALA A 417 47.09 -26.30 15.00
CA ALA A 417 46.89 -27.70 14.59
C ALA A 417 45.52 -28.29 15.04
N LEU A 418 44.68 -28.92 14.19
CA LEU A 418 44.89 -29.43 12.81
C LEU A 418 43.52 -29.71 12.13
N GLY A 419 43.43 -29.57 10.80
CA GLY A 419 42.32 -30.07 9.96
C GLY A 419 41.23 -29.03 9.60
N GLY A 420 40.89 -28.74 8.34
CA GLY A 420 41.46 -29.19 7.07
C GLY A 420 40.39 -29.62 6.05
N MET A 421 39.81 -28.67 5.30
CA MET A 421 39.22 -28.95 3.99
C MET A 421 39.10 -27.68 3.14
N SER A 422 39.18 -27.86 1.82
CA SER A 422 39.38 -26.84 0.79
C SER A 422 38.31 -25.73 0.74
N GLY A 423 38.75 -24.48 0.63
CA GLY A 423 37.94 -23.34 0.20
C GLY A 423 38.74 -22.49 -0.80
N SER A 424 38.40 -22.58 -2.09
CA SER A 424 39.08 -21.81 -3.14
C SER A 424 38.67 -20.34 -3.11
N THR A 425 39.58 -19.46 -2.71
CA THR A 425 39.37 -18.00 -2.81
C THR A 425 39.34 -17.57 -4.28
N ILE A 426 38.15 -17.21 -4.79
CA ILE A 426 38.03 -16.58 -6.11
C ILE A 426 38.31 -15.09 -5.97
N THR A 427 39.49 -14.65 -6.40
CA THR A 427 39.82 -13.23 -6.51
C THR A 427 39.21 -12.66 -7.79
N LEU A 428 38.12 -11.90 -7.66
CA LEU A 428 37.50 -11.17 -8.77
C LEU A 428 38.26 -9.86 -9.03
N THR A 429 39.17 -9.88 -10.00
CA THR A 429 39.79 -8.66 -10.54
C THR A 429 38.79 -7.94 -11.44
N ILE A 430 38.35 -6.74 -11.04
CA ILE A 430 37.52 -5.89 -11.91
C ILE A 430 38.40 -5.38 -13.07
N ALA A 431 38.24 -5.99 -14.24
CA ALA A 431 38.80 -5.47 -15.48
C ALA A 431 37.97 -4.28 -15.95
N ASN A 432 38.61 -3.12 -16.10
CA ASN A 432 37.96 -1.90 -16.56
C ASN A 432 37.72 -1.98 -18.08
N GLY A 433 36.69 -2.74 -18.48
CA GLY A 433 36.32 -2.99 -19.86
C GLY A 433 35.19 -2.07 -20.32
N THR A 434 35.48 -1.17 -21.25
CA THR A 434 34.48 -0.35 -21.94
C THR A 434 33.63 -1.23 -22.87
N LEU A 435 32.52 -1.74 -22.35
CA LEU A 435 31.52 -2.48 -23.12
C LEU A 435 30.55 -1.51 -23.81
N VAL A 436 30.61 -1.50 -25.15
CA VAL A 436 29.67 -0.76 -26.00
C VAL A 436 28.32 -1.50 -25.99
N PRO A 437 27.19 -0.83 -25.67
CA PRO A 437 25.87 -1.46 -25.70
C PRO A 437 25.42 -1.77 -27.14
N PRO A 438 24.59 -2.80 -27.36
CA PRO A 438 24.01 -3.08 -28.67
C PRO A 438 23.13 -1.91 -29.14
N ALA A 439 23.10 -1.70 -30.46
CA ALA A 439 22.62 -0.46 -31.06
C ALA A 439 21.15 -0.12 -30.73
N ALA A 440 20.93 1.10 -30.22
CA ALA A 440 19.61 1.71 -30.16
C ALA A 440 19.08 1.97 -31.57
N THR A 441 17.78 1.75 -31.77
CA THR A 441 17.07 2.22 -32.97
C THR A 441 17.12 3.75 -33.05
N PRO A 442 17.33 4.35 -34.24
CA PRO A 442 17.76 5.74 -34.34
C PRO A 442 16.66 6.75 -33.98
N GLN A 443 16.92 7.57 -32.97
CA GLN A 443 16.24 8.83 -32.71
C GLN A 443 16.78 9.90 -33.69
N PRO A 444 15.93 10.69 -34.38
CA PRO A 444 16.39 11.77 -35.25
C PRO A 444 16.74 13.03 -34.43
N SER A 445 17.99 13.49 -34.53
CA SER A 445 18.45 14.74 -33.93
C SER A 445 18.34 15.92 -34.90
N PHE A 446 17.82 17.05 -34.43
CA PHE A 446 17.77 18.32 -35.17
C PHE A 446 18.18 19.51 -34.28
N CYS A 447 18.80 20.52 -34.89
CA CYS A 447 19.35 21.70 -34.24
C CYS A 447 18.28 22.72 -33.78
N PRO A 448 18.62 23.61 -32.81
CA PRO A 448 17.64 24.46 -32.13
C PRO A 448 17.14 25.63 -32.97
N ILE A 449 15.88 26.01 -32.75
CA ILE A 449 15.30 27.29 -33.19
C ILE A 449 15.14 28.18 -31.94
N SER A 450 15.75 29.35 -31.97
CA SER A 450 15.59 30.38 -30.94
C SER A 450 14.28 31.15 -31.15
N MET A 451 13.51 31.37 -30.07
CA MET A 451 12.54 32.46 -30.00
C MET A 451 12.60 33.17 -28.64
N ASN A 452 12.58 34.50 -28.69
CA ASN A 452 12.75 35.39 -27.54
C ASN A 452 11.58 35.31 -26.55
N SER A 453 11.87 35.67 -25.31
CA SER A 453 10.87 35.88 -24.27
C SER A 453 10.16 37.23 -24.40
N THR A 454 8.93 37.27 -23.93
CA THR A 454 8.29 38.46 -23.35
C THR A 454 7.46 38.02 -22.16
N ALA A 455 7.80 38.54 -20.98
CA ALA A 455 7.08 38.24 -19.73
C ALA A 455 5.93 39.23 -19.53
N THR A 456 4.79 38.74 -19.02
CA THR A 456 3.68 39.59 -18.56
C THR A 456 3.30 39.18 -17.14
N THR A 457 3.63 40.04 -16.17
CA THR A 457 3.25 39.88 -14.77
C THR A 457 1.78 40.23 -14.56
N THR A 458 1.04 39.45 -13.78
CA THR A 458 -0.32 39.82 -13.34
C THR A 458 -0.44 39.66 -11.83
N THR A 459 -0.56 40.79 -11.12
CA THR A 459 -0.81 40.87 -9.68
C THR A 459 -2.31 40.74 -9.40
N ALA A 460 -2.70 39.89 -8.46
CA ALA A 460 -4.09 39.78 -7.99
C ALA A 460 -4.24 40.37 -6.57
N THR A 461 -5.14 41.35 -6.42
CA THR A 461 -5.41 42.02 -5.15
C THR A 461 -6.67 41.44 -4.50
N ILE A 462 -6.61 41.16 -3.19
CA ILE A 462 -7.75 40.67 -2.39
C ILE A 462 -8.64 41.84 -1.97
N SER A 463 -9.97 41.65 -1.98
CA SER A 463 -10.93 42.50 -1.26
C SER A 463 -12.15 41.69 -0.78
N THR A 464 -12.76 42.11 0.31
CA THR A 464 -13.62 41.28 1.18
C THR A 464 -15.04 41.83 1.40
N ALA A 465 -16.07 41.01 1.11
CA ALA A 465 -17.41 40.97 1.75
C ALA A 465 -18.31 42.24 1.70
N PRO A 466 -19.60 42.22 2.16
CA PRO A 466 -20.56 41.12 2.39
C PRO A 466 -21.92 41.32 1.65
N ALA A 467 -22.92 40.47 1.96
CA ALA A 467 -24.22 40.35 1.29
C ALA A 467 -25.30 41.41 1.63
N SER A 468 -26.31 41.58 0.75
CA SER A 468 -27.71 41.91 1.12
C SER A 468 -28.72 41.65 -0.03
N GLN A 469 -30.02 41.90 0.23
CA GLN A 469 -31.19 41.28 -0.41
C GLN A 469 -31.81 42.05 -1.62
N ALA A 470 -32.71 41.34 -2.35
CA ALA A 470 -34.05 41.77 -2.79
C ALA A 470 -34.38 42.11 -4.28
N LYS A 471 -35.26 41.28 -4.86
CA LYS A 471 -36.47 41.58 -5.67
C LYS A 471 -36.47 42.74 -6.71
N ARG A 472 -36.51 42.38 -8.01
CA ARG A 472 -37.62 42.54 -9.01
C ARG A 472 -37.07 42.24 -10.42
N THR A 473 -37.70 41.62 -11.44
CA THR A 473 -39.09 41.39 -11.93
C THR A 473 -39.33 42.16 -13.25
N LEU A 474 -39.46 41.42 -14.37
CA LEU A 474 -39.99 41.83 -15.71
C LEU A 474 -39.17 42.89 -16.51
N ALA A 475 -39.20 42.99 -17.86
CA ALA A 475 -39.70 42.11 -18.93
C ALA A 475 -39.09 42.43 -20.33
N SER A 476 -38.89 41.40 -21.16
CA SER A 476 -39.28 41.26 -22.59
C SER A 476 -38.94 42.28 -23.72
N ILE A 477 -38.37 41.73 -24.83
CA ILE A 477 -38.82 41.85 -26.25
C ILE A 477 -38.52 43.16 -27.05
N PRO A 478 -38.14 43.14 -28.37
CA PRO A 478 -37.55 42.08 -29.20
C PRO A 478 -36.52 42.64 -30.28
N PRO A 479 -36.42 42.27 -31.59
CA PRO A 479 -35.12 42.27 -32.29
C PRO A 479 -35.00 43.23 -33.51
N THR A 480 -33.78 43.42 -34.02
CA THR A 480 -33.53 43.93 -35.38
C THR A 480 -32.35 43.23 -36.06
N ASN A 481 -32.60 42.65 -37.24
CA ASN A 481 -31.55 42.25 -38.17
C ASN A 481 -31.21 43.41 -39.11
N SER A 482 -29.93 43.65 -39.37
CA SER A 482 -29.48 44.35 -40.58
C SER A 482 -28.23 43.68 -41.13
N THR A 483 -28.19 43.54 -42.46
CA THR A 483 -27.17 42.76 -43.18
C THR A 483 -26.27 43.69 -43.98
N THR A 484 -24.94 43.59 -43.83
CA THR A 484 -23.99 44.27 -44.71
C THR A 484 -22.73 43.43 -44.92
N THR A 485 -22.28 43.33 -46.17
CA THR A 485 -21.06 42.66 -46.66
C THR A 485 -20.18 43.72 -47.36
N VAL A 486 -18.85 43.65 -47.52
CA VAL A 486 -17.74 42.69 -47.26
C VAL A 486 -16.46 43.58 -47.03
N PRO A 487 -15.16 43.13 -47.05
CA PRO A 487 -14.54 41.79 -47.16
C PRO A 487 -13.39 41.46 -46.16
N PHE A 488 -12.90 40.21 -46.24
CA PHE A 488 -11.55 39.68 -45.91
C PHE A 488 -10.78 40.14 -44.65
N GLY A 489 -10.58 39.22 -43.70
CA GLY A 489 -9.46 39.27 -42.75
C GLY A 489 -9.53 38.27 -41.58
N LEU A 490 -8.52 37.41 -41.48
CA LEU A 490 -8.06 36.66 -40.27
C LEU A 490 -8.95 35.59 -39.59
N THR A 491 -8.33 34.41 -39.49
CA THR A 491 -8.36 33.38 -38.43
C THR A 491 -9.25 33.62 -37.19
N THR A 492 -10.19 32.71 -36.91
CA THR A 492 -10.72 32.46 -35.55
C THR A 492 -11.25 31.02 -35.41
N CYS A 493 -11.19 30.47 -34.20
CA CYS A 493 -11.67 29.12 -33.86
C CYS A 493 -13.20 29.01 -33.90
N ILE A 494 -13.71 27.84 -34.32
CA ILE A 494 -15.11 27.46 -34.14
C ILE A 494 -15.26 26.81 -32.76
N MET A 495 -16.10 27.38 -31.89
CA MET A 495 -16.57 26.69 -30.68
C MET A 495 -17.90 25.97 -30.96
N PRO A 496 -18.11 24.75 -30.41
CA PRO A 496 -19.42 24.10 -30.45
C PRO A 496 -20.43 24.81 -29.51
N PRO A 497 -21.74 24.71 -29.76
CA PRO A 497 -22.75 25.37 -28.94
C PRO A 497 -22.85 24.76 -27.53
N VAL A 498 -22.87 25.63 -26.52
CA VAL A 498 -23.18 25.24 -25.14
C VAL A 498 -24.67 24.91 -25.04
N VAL A 499 -24.98 23.63 -24.79
CA VAL A 499 -26.35 23.19 -24.47
C VAL A 499 -26.53 23.28 -22.96
N THR A 500 -27.23 24.30 -22.48
CA THR A 500 -27.54 24.47 -21.06
C THR A 500 -28.75 23.60 -20.67
N THR A 501 -28.50 22.35 -20.27
CA THR A 501 -29.53 21.50 -19.64
C THR A 501 -29.74 21.90 -18.17
N THR A 502 -30.85 22.58 -17.88
CA THR A 502 -31.27 22.87 -16.51
C THR A 502 -31.97 21.64 -15.91
N THR A 503 -31.24 20.81 -15.16
CA THR A 503 -31.82 19.74 -14.34
C THR A 503 -32.35 20.30 -13.02
N THR A 504 -33.68 20.38 -12.90
CA THR A 504 -34.33 20.71 -11.62
C THR A 504 -34.25 19.51 -10.68
N ILE A 505 -33.26 19.49 -9.78
CA ILE A 505 -33.16 18.45 -8.75
C ILE A 505 -34.22 18.74 -7.67
N THR A 506 -35.29 17.94 -7.64
CA THR A 506 -36.21 17.90 -6.51
C THR A 506 -35.52 17.18 -5.35
N ALA A 507 -35.44 17.82 -4.19
CA ALA A 507 -34.81 17.21 -3.01
C ALA A 507 -35.54 15.92 -2.60
N PRO A 508 -34.84 14.78 -2.40
CA PRO A 508 -35.48 13.55 -1.96
C PRO A 508 -35.96 13.66 -0.51
N THR A 509 -37.14 13.11 -0.26
CA THR A 509 -37.71 12.93 1.08
C THR A 509 -36.73 12.14 1.97
N PRO A 510 -36.50 12.54 3.24
CA PRO A 510 -35.55 11.87 4.12
C PRO A 510 -36.12 10.54 4.64
N THR A 511 -36.05 9.49 3.82
CA THR A 511 -36.36 8.10 4.20
C THR A 511 -35.54 7.09 3.40
N ALA A 512 -34.30 7.45 3.07
CA ALA A 512 -33.29 6.47 2.70
C ALA A 512 -32.52 6.08 3.98
N THR A 513 -32.68 4.83 4.43
CA THR A 513 -31.72 4.23 5.35
C THR A 513 -30.35 4.28 4.67
N LEU A 514 -29.36 4.83 5.38
CA LEU A 514 -27.97 4.78 4.92
C LEU A 514 -27.57 3.31 4.67
N PRO A 515 -26.79 3.01 3.61
CA PRO A 515 -26.15 1.70 3.47
C PRO A 515 -25.49 1.28 4.80
N PRO A 516 -25.59 0.00 5.20
CA PRO A 516 -25.19 -0.46 6.53
C PRO A 516 -23.68 -0.35 6.83
N ASP A 517 -22.90 0.02 5.82
CA ASP A 517 -21.45 0.21 5.80
C ASP A 517 -21.05 1.62 5.28
N SER A 518 -21.96 2.59 5.32
CA SER A 518 -21.62 4.00 5.06
C SER A 518 -20.56 4.52 6.04
N PRO A 519 -19.78 5.56 5.69
CA PRO A 519 -18.93 6.28 6.65
C PRO A 519 -19.68 6.61 7.96
N GLY A 520 -19.09 6.26 9.10
CA GLY A 520 -19.72 6.44 10.41
C GLY A 520 -20.85 5.44 10.73
N THR A 521 -20.94 4.30 10.04
CA THR A 521 -21.79 3.16 10.45
C THR A 521 -20.98 1.93 10.88
N LEU A 522 -19.68 1.92 10.60
CA LEU A 522 -18.75 0.86 11.01
C LEU A 522 -17.98 1.26 12.29
N VAL A 523 -17.60 0.27 13.10
CA VAL A 523 -16.85 0.46 14.36
C VAL A 523 -15.49 1.11 14.12
N HIS A 524 -14.83 0.74 13.01
CA HIS A 524 -13.47 1.17 12.68
C HIS A 524 -13.39 2.27 11.60
N PHE A 525 -14.50 2.92 11.26
CA PHE A 525 -14.50 4.05 10.31
C PHE A 525 -15.27 5.26 10.86
N THR A 526 -14.63 6.43 10.85
CA THR A 526 -15.30 7.69 11.26
C THR A 526 -16.42 8.08 10.28
N SER A 527 -17.25 9.06 10.66
CA SER A 527 -18.27 9.67 9.78
C SER A 527 -17.71 10.29 8.50
N GLU A 528 -16.42 10.60 8.48
CA GLU A 528 -15.69 11.16 7.34
C GLU A 528 -15.06 10.06 6.47
N GLY A 529 -15.03 8.82 6.96
CA GLY A 529 -14.47 7.65 6.28
C GLY A 529 -12.98 7.41 6.53
N TRP A 530 -12.44 7.84 7.68
CA TRP A 530 -11.08 7.49 8.12
C TRP A 530 -11.07 6.20 8.93
N LEU A 531 -10.07 5.35 8.73
CA LEU A 531 -9.80 4.18 9.57
C LEU A 531 -9.42 4.61 11.00
N THR A 532 -9.90 3.89 12.01
CA THR A 532 -9.62 4.16 13.43
C THR A 532 -9.75 2.90 14.31
N PRO A 533 -9.02 2.76 15.42
CA PRO A 533 -7.83 3.53 15.82
C PRO A 533 -6.63 3.23 14.92
N VAL A 534 -5.79 4.23 14.68
CA VAL A 534 -4.62 4.16 13.79
C VAL A 534 -3.43 4.88 14.40
N VAL A 535 -2.23 4.59 13.91
CA VAL A 535 -1.01 5.28 14.33
C VAL A 535 -0.92 6.67 13.70
N ASN A 536 -0.40 7.65 14.44
CA ASN A 536 -0.05 8.95 13.87
C ASN A 536 1.16 8.78 12.92
N PRO A 537 1.06 9.13 11.62
CA PRO A 537 2.10 8.88 10.62
C PRO A 537 3.40 9.67 10.85
N TYR A 538 3.42 10.59 11.83
CA TYR A 538 4.59 11.39 12.21
C TYR A 538 5.07 11.12 13.65
N ASN A 539 4.41 10.23 14.40
CA ASN A 539 4.84 9.79 15.72
C ASN A 539 4.18 8.46 16.09
N ASN A 540 4.94 7.37 15.98
CA ASN A 540 4.43 6.01 16.19
C ASN A 540 3.96 5.70 17.63
N GLY A 541 4.38 6.49 18.63
CA GLY A 541 3.91 6.36 20.01
C GLY A 541 2.57 7.06 20.30
N ILE A 542 1.92 7.67 19.30
CA ILE A 542 0.70 8.47 19.46
C ILE A 542 -0.40 7.95 18.53
N GLU A 543 -1.62 7.84 19.05
CA GLU A 543 -2.82 7.50 18.26
C GLU A 543 -3.19 8.68 17.33
N GLY A 544 -3.37 8.38 16.04
CA GLY A 544 -3.72 9.33 14.99
C GLY A 544 -5.22 9.47 14.79
N THR A 545 -5.64 10.63 14.29
CA THR A 545 -7.03 10.91 13.86
C THR A 545 -7.26 10.58 12.38
N ASP A 546 -6.19 10.62 11.60
CA ASP A 546 -6.15 10.44 10.15
C ASP A 546 -4.74 10.00 9.76
N SER A 547 -4.64 9.06 8.82
CA SER A 547 -3.37 8.51 8.34
C SER A 547 -3.51 8.11 6.87
N PRO A 548 -2.75 8.72 5.93
CA PRO A 548 -2.81 8.35 4.51
C PRO A 548 -2.46 6.88 4.29
N GLU A 549 -1.45 6.38 5.01
CA GLU A 549 -1.00 4.98 4.92
C GLU A 549 -2.10 4.00 5.32
N SER A 550 -2.84 4.32 6.39
CA SER A 550 -3.94 3.49 6.88
C SER A 550 -5.03 3.30 5.83
N GLU A 551 -5.40 4.36 5.10
CA GLU A 551 -6.36 4.27 3.99
C GLU A 551 -5.80 3.41 2.84
N ALA A 552 -4.50 3.54 2.53
CA ALA A 552 -3.84 2.67 1.56
C ALA A 552 -3.79 1.20 2.01
N PHE A 553 -3.67 0.93 3.31
CA PHE A 553 -3.68 -0.43 3.86
C PHE A 553 -5.07 -1.08 3.77
N VAL A 554 -6.15 -0.32 3.99
CA VAL A 554 -7.53 -0.76 3.75
C VAL A 554 -7.71 -1.16 2.27
N ILE A 555 -7.26 -0.30 1.35
CA ILE A 555 -7.34 -0.57 -0.09
C ILE A 555 -6.55 -1.83 -0.47
N MET A 556 -5.31 -1.98 0.03
CA MET A 556 -4.50 -3.17 -0.25
C MET A 556 -5.13 -4.45 0.35
N MET A 557 -5.70 -4.38 1.55
CA MET A 557 -6.39 -5.50 2.19
C MET A 557 -7.59 -5.97 1.37
N GLU A 558 -8.46 -5.06 0.95
CA GLU A 558 -9.66 -5.40 0.19
C GLU A 558 -9.32 -5.83 -1.26
N ALA A 559 -8.30 -5.24 -1.89
CA ALA A 559 -7.78 -5.71 -3.17
C ALA A 559 -7.19 -7.13 -3.07
N ALA A 560 -6.40 -7.42 -2.04
CA ALA A 560 -5.83 -8.75 -1.81
C ALA A 560 -6.90 -9.79 -1.46
N TYR A 561 -7.88 -9.44 -0.64
CA TYR A 561 -9.01 -10.29 -0.30
C TYR A 561 -9.89 -10.60 -1.53
N ARG A 562 -10.23 -9.58 -2.34
CA ARG A 562 -10.97 -9.74 -3.61
C ARG A 562 -10.31 -10.76 -4.52
N ASP A 563 -9.00 -10.62 -4.73
CA ASP A 563 -8.23 -11.50 -5.61
C ASP A 563 -8.16 -12.93 -5.03
N TRP A 564 -7.96 -13.07 -3.70
CA TRP A 564 -7.94 -14.35 -3.00
C TRP A 564 -9.29 -15.07 -3.03
N ALA A 565 -10.39 -14.34 -2.77
CA ALA A 565 -11.74 -14.87 -2.78
C ALA A 565 -12.14 -15.38 -4.18
N ALA A 566 -11.78 -14.64 -5.23
CA ALA A 566 -11.96 -15.06 -6.62
C ALA A 566 -11.16 -16.35 -6.93
N MET A 567 -9.90 -16.43 -6.48
CA MET A 567 -9.10 -17.64 -6.63
C MET A 567 -9.73 -18.82 -5.88
N ASN A 568 -10.19 -18.64 -4.64
CA ASN A 568 -10.78 -19.71 -3.83
C ASN A 568 -12.12 -20.20 -4.39
N ALA A 569 -12.95 -19.31 -4.94
CA ALA A 569 -14.16 -19.67 -5.69
C ALA A 569 -13.82 -20.52 -6.94
N SER A 570 -12.73 -20.22 -7.65
CA SER A 570 -12.26 -21.05 -8.77
C SER A 570 -11.74 -22.43 -8.31
N ARG A 571 -11.04 -22.51 -7.16
CA ARG A 571 -10.53 -23.76 -6.58
C ARG A 571 -11.70 -24.68 -6.15
N THR A 572 -12.71 -24.13 -5.48
CA THR A 572 -13.88 -24.89 -5.01
C THR A 572 -14.78 -25.39 -6.15
N THR A 573 -15.05 -24.56 -7.16
CA THR A 573 -15.78 -24.99 -8.37
C THR A 573 -15.02 -26.02 -9.21
N SER A 574 -13.68 -25.99 -9.20
CA SER A 574 -12.86 -27.02 -9.84
C SER A 574 -12.91 -28.35 -9.07
N LYS A 575 -12.84 -28.29 -7.73
CA LYS A 575 -12.99 -29.47 -6.85
C LYS A 575 -14.36 -30.13 -7.02
N SER A 576 -15.46 -29.36 -7.09
CA SER A 576 -16.81 -29.92 -7.26
C SER A 576 -17.01 -30.57 -8.63
N LYS A 577 -16.47 -29.98 -9.71
CA LYS A 577 -16.44 -30.62 -11.05
C LYS A 577 -15.68 -31.95 -11.01
N ASN A 578 -14.49 -31.99 -10.41
CA ASN A 578 -13.70 -33.22 -10.31
C ASN A 578 -14.41 -34.31 -9.49
N ALA A 579 -15.07 -33.94 -8.38
CA ALA A 579 -15.89 -34.87 -7.60
C ALA A 579 -17.07 -35.42 -8.41
N ALA A 580 -17.79 -34.58 -9.17
CA ALA A 580 -18.89 -35.02 -10.04
C ALA A 580 -18.41 -35.98 -11.16
N ILE A 581 -17.22 -35.75 -11.72
CA ILE A 581 -16.59 -36.64 -12.71
C ILE A 581 -16.22 -37.98 -12.07
N GLN A 582 -15.69 -38.01 -10.85
CA GLN A 582 -15.41 -39.27 -10.14
C GLN A 582 -16.71 -40.03 -9.80
N HIS A 583 -17.75 -39.35 -9.30
CA HIS A 583 -19.03 -39.98 -8.99
C HIS A 583 -19.73 -40.56 -10.23
N SER A 584 -19.71 -39.86 -11.37
CA SER A 584 -20.25 -40.39 -12.62
C SER A 584 -19.45 -41.59 -13.13
N SER A 585 -18.11 -41.55 -13.03
CA SER A 585 -17.24 -42.68 -13.40
C SER A 585 -17.50 -43.93 -12.55
N VAL A 586 -17.71 -43.76 -11.24
CA VAL A 586 -18.10 -44.86 -10.33
C VAL A 586 -19.49 -45.39 -10.68
N ALA A 587 -20.46 -44.52 -10.99
CA ALA A 587 -21.80 -44.92 -11.41
C ALA A 587 -21.80 -45.75 -12.71
N TRP A 588 -20.93 -45.42 -13.68
CA TRP A 588 -20.74 -46.21 -14.90
C TRP A 588 -20.21 -47.62 -14.59
N VAL A 589 -19.21 -47.75 -13.71
CA VAL A 589 -18.65 -49.06 -13.31
C VAL A 589 -19.72 -49.95 -12.65
N TRP A 590 -20.48 -49.41 -11.68
CA TRP A 590 -21.56 -50.16 -11.03
C TRP A 590 -22.71 -50.50 -11.99
N GLY A 591 -23.07 -49.58 -12.90
CA GLY A 591 -24.06 -49.84 -13.95
C GLY A 591 -23.66 -51.01 -14.86
N SER A 592 -22.39 -51.07 -15.27
CA SER A 592 -21.85 -52.17 -16.08
C SER A 592 -21.87 -53.51 -15.34
N ILE A 593 -21.55 -53.52 -14.03
CA ILE A 593 -21.61 -54.73 -13.20
C ILE A 593 -23.06 -55.24 -13.07
N CYS A 594 -24.02 -54.34 -12.80
CA CYS A 594 -25.43 -54.70 -12.71
C CYS A 594 -25.98 -55.29 -14.02
N ILE A 595 -25.62 -54.71 -15.18
CA ILE A 595 -25.99 -55.25 -16.49
C ILE A 595 -25.37 -56.63 -16.72
N GLY A 596 -24.10 -56.82 -16.35
CA GLY A 596 -23.43 -58.12 -16.44
C GLY A 596 -24.09 -59.21 -15.60
N VAL A 597 -24.47 -58.91 -14.35
CA VAL A 597 -25.19 -59.85 -13.47
C VAL A 597 -26.58 -60.18 -14.02
N VAL A 598 -27.33 -59.18 -14.51
CA VAL A 598 -28.66 -59.40 -15.10
C VAL A 598 -28.58 -60.26 -16.36
N LEU A 599 -27.61 -60.03 -17.25
CA LEU A 599 -27.41 -60.93 -18.41
C LEU A 599 -27.02 -62.35 -17.99
N HIS A 600 -26.20 -62.51 -16.95
CA HIS A 600 -25.81 -63.84 -16.46
C HIS A 600 -27.00 -64.61 -15.86
N CYS A 601 -27.92 -63.91 -15.18
CA CYS A 601 -29.17 -64.49 -14.66
C CYS A 601 -30.27 -64.72 -15.72
N ILE A 602 -30.09 -64.26 -16.96
CA ILE A 602 -31.00 -64.51 -18.10
C ILE A 602 -30.48 -65.65 -19.00
N LEU A 603 -29.20 -66.01 -18.86
CA LEU A 603 -28.53 -67.07 -19.63
C LEU A 603 -28.36 -68.39 -18.83
N LEU A 604 -28.96 -68.48 -17.64
CA LEU A 604 -29.08 -69.65 -16.77
C LEU A 604 -30.56 -70.01 -16.60
#